data_AF-A0A8T4L2R3-F1
#
_entry.id   AF-A0A8T4L2R3-F1
#
_cell.length_a   1.000
_cell.length_b   1.000
_cell.length_c   1.000
_cell.angle_alpha   90.00
_cell.angle_beta   90.00
_cell.angle_gamma   90.00
#
_symmetry.space_group_name_H-M   'P 1'
#
loop_
_entity.id
_entity.type
_entity.pdbx_description
1 polymer ?
#
loop_
_entity_poly.entity_id
_entity_poly.type
_entity_poly.pdbx_seq_one_letter_code
_entity_poly.pdbx_strand_id
1 'polypeptide(L)' 'MADTYIDKKGYRRFSDSSNLVHQWVAEQKVGGPLRPGSVVHHKDRDKLNNDPDNLWVFKSQKKHWKTHQKDGH' A
#
# COMPACT_ATOMS: atom_id res chain seq x y z
N MET A 1 0.69 20.57 -5.52
CA MET A 1 0.62 19.08 -5.56
C MET A 1 1.85 18.58 -4.83
N ALA A 2 1.72 17.64 -3.91
CA ALA A 2 2.90 17.08 -3.26
C ALA A 2 3.74 16.37 -4.32
N ASP A 3 5.00 16.77 -4.48
CA ASP A 3 5.90 16.09 -5.38
C ASP A 3 6.16 14.66 -4.88
N THR A 4 6.26 13.71 -5.81
CA THR A 4 6.52 12.31 -5.46
C THR A 4 7.64 11.76 -6.32
N TYR A 5 8.39 10.81 -5.79
CA TYR A 5 9.47 10.12 -6.50
C TYR A 5 9.31 8.60 -6.37
N ILE A 6 9.93 7.86 -7.28
CA ILE A 6 9.96 6.39 -7.24
C ILE A 6 11.24 5.95 -6.54
N ASP A 7 11.11 5.16 -5.48
CA ASP A 7 12.26 4.63 -4.76
C ASP A 7 12.92 3.44 -5.50
N LYS A 8 14.09 3.01 -5.03
CA LYS A 8 14.82 1.85 -5.59
C LYS A 8 14.03 0.53 -5.53
N LYS A 9 12.95 0.47 -4.73
CA LYS A 9 12.07 -0.71 -4.58
C LYS A 9 10.83 -0.61 -5.48
N GLY A 10 10.70 0.46 -6.27
CA GLY A 10 9.62 0.71 -7.22
C GLY A 10 8.36 1.30 -6.58
N TYR A 11 8.43 1.86 -5.37
CA TYR A 11 7.29 2.48 -4.71
C TYR A 11 7.31 4.01 -4.87
N ARG A 12 6.12 4.59 -5.05
CA ARG A 12 5.95 6.03 -5.01
C ARG A 12 6.02 6.54 -3.56
N ARG A 13 6.85 7.55 -3.34
CA ARG A 13 7.05 8.23 -2.05
C ARG A 13 6.83 9.73 -2.18
N PHE A 14 6.31 10.35 -1.13
CA PHE A 14 6.26 11.81 -1.06
C PHE A 14 7.67 12.40 -0.92
N SER A 15 7.99 13.47 -1.62
CA SER A 15 9.32 14.09 -1.61
C SER A 15 9.65 14.79 -0.29
N ASP A 16 8.64 15.33 0.40
CA ASP A 16 8.76 16.07 1.65
C ASP A 16 9.07 15.14 2.84
N SER A 17 8.36 14.01 2.92
CA SER A 17 8.36 13.13 4.09
C SER A 17 8.99 11.77 3.80
N SER A 18 9.25 11.44 2.53
CA SER A 18 9.64 10.09 2.08
C SER A 18 8.65 8.98 2.46
N ASN A 19 7.43 9.36 2.85
CA ASN A 19 6.35 8.44 3.22
C ASN A 19 5.81 7.71 1.98
N LEU A 20 5.39 6.47 2.16
CA LEU A 20 4.84 5.64 1.10
C LEU A 20 3.44 6.13 0.71
N VAL A 21 3.25 6.48 -0.57
CA VAL A 21 1.97 7.02 -1.05
C VAL A 21 0.84 6.01 -0.87
N HIS A 22 1.05 4.74 -1.22
CA HIS A 22 0.03 3.70 -1.05
C HIS A 22 -0.40 3.51 0.42
N GLN A 23 0.50 3.72 1.39
CA GLN A 23 0.11 3.63 2.81
C GLN A 23 -0.77 4.80 3.20
N TRP A 24 -0.40 6.01 2.79
CA TRP A 24 -1.20 7.20 3.03
C TRP A 24 -2.58 7.11 2.38
N VAL A 25 -2.68 6.66 1.12
CA VAL A 25 -3.97 6.46 0.45
C VAL A 25 -4.80 5.40 1.18
N ALA A 26 -4.16 4.31 1.64
CA ALA A 26 -4.85 3.29 2.43
C ALA A 26 -5.38 3.84 3.77
N GLU A 27 -4.63 4.72 4.44
CA GLU A 27 -5.08 5.42 5.67
C GLU A 27 -6.32 6.28 5.40
N GLN A 28 -6.29 7.06 4.31
CA GLN A 28 -7.45 7.87 3.91
C GLN A 28 -8.66 6.98 3.62
N LYS A 29 -8.46 5.85 2.92
CA LYS A 29 -9.54 4.90 2.60
C LYS A 29 -10.19 4.29 3.85
N VAL A 30 -9.40 3.93 4.87
CA VAL A 30 -9.94 3.34 6.11
C VAL A 30 -10.46 4.39 7.09
N GLY A 31 -10.27 5.68 6.79
CA GLY A 31 -10.71 6.80 7.64
C GLY A 31 -9.85 7.01 8.88
N GLY A 32 -8.55 6.66 8.83
CA GLY A 32 -7.65 6.83 9.97
C GLY A 32 -6.31 6.10 9.84
N PRO A 33 -5.45 6.17 10.87
CA PRO A 33 -4.13 5.55 10.84
C PRO A 33 -4.22 4.03 10.74
N LEU A 34 -3.32 3.43 9.96
CA LEU A 34 -3.23 1.98 9.88
C LEU A 34 -2.78 1.41 11.22
N ARG A 35 -3.43 0.33 11.66
CA ARG A 35 -3.00 -0.38 12.89
C ARG A 35 -1.58 -0.92 12.69
N PRO A 36 -0.71 -0.86 13.72
CA PRO A 36 0.60 -1.49 13.67
C PRO A 36 0.52 -2.95 13.20
N GLY A 37 1.34 -3.31 12.21
CA GLY A 37 1.32 -4.65 11.59
C GLY A 37 0.29 -4.85 10.47
N SER A 38 -0.45 -3.81 10.10
CA SER A 38 -1.27 -3.82 8.88
C SER A 38 -0.39 -3.80 7.63
N VAL A 39 -0.85 -4.46 6.58
CA VAL A 39 -0.12 -4.58 5.30
C VAL A 39 -1.01 -4.09 4.18
N VAL A 40 -0.49 -3.19 3.35
CA VAL A 40 -1.18 -2.71 2.16
C VAL A 40 -0.73 -3.52 0.96
N HIS A 41 -1.68 -4.02 0.19
CA HIS A 41 -1.45 -4.85 -0.99
C HIS A 41 -2.07 -4.19 -2.23
N HIS A 42 -1.37 -4.24 -3.35
CA HIS A 42 -1.86 -3.79 -4.66
C HIS A 42 -2.48 -5.01 -5.36
N LYS A 43 -3.79 -4.96 -5.64
CA LYS A 43 -4.52 -6.09 -6.24
C LYS A 43 -3.99 -6.45 -7.63
N ASP A 44 -3.64 -5.44 -8.42
CA ASP A 44 -3.08 -5.59 -9.77
C ASP A 44 -1.56 -5.85 -9.79
N ARG A 45 -0.92 -5.85 -8.62
CA ARG A 45 0.54 -5.99 -8.42
C ARG A 45 1.37 -4.84 -9.02
N ASP A 46 0.74 -3.76 -9.49
CA ASP A 46 1.42 -2.54 -9.91
C ASP A 46 1.60 -1.60 -8.70
N LYS A 47 2.85 -1.43 -8.26
CA LYS A 47 3.23 -0.57 -7.13
C LYS A 47 3.00 0.92 -7.39
N LEU A 48 2.80 1.32 -8.64
CA LEU A 48 2.55 2.70 -9.04
C LEU A 48 1.05 3.01 -9.10
N ASN A 49 0.19 1.98 -9.19
CA ASN A 49 -1.25 2.13 -9.13
C ASN A 49 -1.72 2.28 -7.67
N ASN A 50 -1.62 3.50 -7.16
CA ASN A 50 -2.00 3.86 -5.79
C ASN A 50 -3.50 4.18 -5.65
N ASP A 51 -4.35 3.75 -6.59
CA ASP A 51 -5.80 3.96 -6.48
C ASP A 51 -6.35 3.27 -5.22
N PRO A 52 -7.16 3.95 -4.39
CA PRO A 52 -7.66 3.38 -3.14
C PRO A 52 -8.40 2.06 -3.38
N ASP A 53 -9.14 1.89 -4.48
CA ASP A 53 -9.83 0.64 -4.80
C ASP A 53 -8.92 -0.47 -5.29
N ASN A 54 -7.76 -0.13 -5.87
CA ASN A 54 -6.69 -1.08 -6.14
C ASN A 54 -5.93 -1.52 -4.87
N LEU A 55 -6.03 -0.74 -3.79
CA LEU A 55 -5.38 -1.04 -2.52
C LEU A 55 -6.27 -1.86 -1.58
N TRP A 56 -5.67 -2.90 -1.00
CA TRP A 56 -6.27 -3.73 0.04
C TRP A 56 -5.46 -3.70 1.33
N VAL A 57 -6.12 -3.39 2.44
CA VAL A 57 -5.49 -3.36 3.77
C VAL A 57 -5.76 -4.66 4.51
N PHE A 58 -4.71 -5.41 4.79
CA PHE A 58 -4.77 -6.58 5.66
C PHE A 58 -4.45 -6.18 7.09
N LYS A 59 -5.34 -6.56 8.02
CA LYS A 59 -5.14 -6.34 9.47
C LYS A 59 -3.91 -7.06 10.07
N SER A 60 -3.31 -7.99 9.34
CA SER A 60 -2.07 -8.66 9.75
C SER A 60 -1.34 -9.30 8.57
N GLN A 61 0.00 -9.39 8.66
CA GLN A 61 0.83 -10.11 7.71
C GLN A 61 0.36 -11.55 7.48
N LYS A 62 -0.11 -12.25 8.52
CA LYS A 62 -0.67 -13.61 8.40
C LYS A 62 -1.91 -13.68 7.49
N LYS A 63 -2.77 -12.65 7.51
CA LYS A 63 -3.93 -12.56 6.59
C LYS A 63 -3.49 -12.18 5.17
N HIS A 64 -2.47 -11.33 5.04
CA HIS A 64 -1.88 -11.00 3.74
C HIS A 64 -1.29 -12.26 3.05
N TRP A 65 -0.52 -13.08 3.76
CA TRP A 65 0.05 -14.33 3.22
C TRP A 65 -1.00 -15.33 2.73
N LYS A 66 -2.17 -15.40 3.39
CA LYS A 66 -3.29 -16.25 2.90
C LYS A 66 -3.87 -15.77 1.57
N THR A 67 -3.74 -14.49 1.23
CA THR A 67 -4.21 -13.97 -0.06
C THR A 67 -3.23 -14.35 -1.16
N HIS A 68 -1.92 -14.28 -0.90
CA HIS A 68 -0.90 -14.79 -1.84
C HIS A 68 -1.09 -16.28 -2.18
N GLN A 69 -1.54 -17.11 -1.23
CA GLN A 69 -1.88 -18.53 -1.52
C GLN A 69 -3.07 -18.70 -2.48
N LYS A 70 -4.00 -17.75 -2.53
CA LYS A 70 -5.12 -17.77 -3.49
C LYS A 70 -4.74 -17.15 -4.84
N ASP A 71 -3.70 -16.32 -4.84
CA ASP A 71 -3.16 -15.63 -6.01
C ASP A 71 -2.17 -16.49 -6.83
N GLY A 72 -2.03 -17.78 -6.48
CA GLY A 72 -1.36 -18.78 -7.29
C GLY A 72 0.11 -18.47 -7.56
N HIS A 73 0.95 -18.71 -6.55
CA HIS A 73 2.35 -19.08 -6.75
C HIS A 73 2.78 -20.07 -5.69
#